data_AF-A0A2J8I6Z9-F1
#
_entry.id   AF-A0A2J8I6Z9-F1
#
_cell.length_a   1.000
_cell.length_b   1.000
_cell.length_c   1.000
_cell.angle_alpha   90.00
_cell.angle_beta   90.00
_cell.angle_gamma   90.00
#
_symmetry.space_group_name_H-M   'P 1'
#
loop_
_entity.id
_entity.type
_entity.pdbx_description
1 polymer ?
#
loop_
_entity_poly.entity_id
_entity_poly.type
_entity_poly.pdbx_seq_one_letter_code
_entity_poly.pdbx_strand_id
1 'polypeptide(L)' 'MKIISIAQYSCEEAPDGKVVTIFKTQDGWFWLKPLVDTEGFSTPFGSVNEIAVSQNLSNLKLLIEKDVSIEV' A
#
# COMPACT_ATOMS: atom_id res chain seq x y z
N MET A 1 3.72 -4.33 -15.74
CA MET A 1 3.95 -3.18 -14.84
C MET A 1 5.09 -3.53 -13.90
N LYS A 2 6.00 -2.60 -13.57
CA LYS A 2 7.14 -2.91 -12.67
C LYS A 2 6.91 -2.36 -11.26
N ILE A 3 6.93 -3.23 -10.26
CA ILE A 3 6.94 -2.86 -8.84
C ILE A 3 8.38 -2.63 -8.40
N ILE A 4 8.63 -1.49 -7.77
CA ILE A 4 9.96 -1.05 -7.31
C ILE A 4 10.10 -0.98 -5.78
N SER A 5 9.00 -0.86 -5.05
CA SER A 5 9.01 -0.91 -3.58
C SER A 5 7.74 -1.56 -3.04
N ILE A 6 7.87 -2.26 -1.92
CA ILE A 6 6.76 -2.82 -1.14
C ILE A 6 6.89 -2.29 0.29
N ALA A 7 5.86 -1.60 0.75
CA ALA A 7 5.81 -1.01 2.08
C ALA A 7 4.62 -1.58 2.87
N GLN A 8 4.82 -1.77 4.17
CA GLN A 8 3.80 -2.22 5.11
C GLN A 8 3.57 -1.13 6.16
N TYR A 9 2.30 -0.82 6.39
CA TYR A 9 1.87 0.20 7.33
C TYR A 9 0.92 -0.39 8.36
N SER A 10 1.04 0.04 9.62
CA SER A 10 -0.05 -0.07 10.59
C SER A 10 -0.95 1.16 10.51
N CYS A 11 -2.24 1.01 10.80
CA CYS A 11 -3.20 2.10 10.98
C CYS A 11 -4.14 1.75 12.13
N GLU A 12 -4.90 2.73 12.62
CA GLU A 12 -5.83 2.51 13.74
C GLU A 12 -7.00 1.58 13.38
N GLU A 13 -7.39 1.57 12.12
CA GLU A 13 -8.50 0.76 11.62
C GLU A 13 -8.10 -0.70 11.35
N ALA A 14 -6.80 -1.02 11.38
CA ALA A 14 -6.32 -2.38 11.20
C ALA A 14 -6.44 -3.17 12.51
N PRO A 15 -7.04 -4.38 12.50
CA PRO A 15 -7.03 -5.26 13.67
C PRO A 15 -5.60 -5.57 14.14
N ASP A 16 -5.45 -5.92 15.42
CA ASP A 16 -4.14 -6.28 15.99
C ASP A 16 -3.40 -7.32 15.13
N GLY A 17 -2.17 -7.00 14.76
CA GLY A 17 -1.31 -7.84 13.92
C GLY A 17 -1.64 -7.81 12.42
N LYS A 18 -2.57 -6.96 11.97
CA LYS A 18 -2.81 -6.71 10.54
C LYS A 18 -2.09 -5.45 10.06
N VAL A 19 -1.68 -5.46 8.79
CA VAL A 19 -0.96 -4.37 8.15
C VAL A 19 -1.52 -4.11 6.76
N VAL A 20 -1.50 -2.85 6.35
CA VAL A 20 -1.80 -2.44 4.97
C VAL A 20 -0.52 -2.60 4.16
N THR A 21 -0.57 -3.36 3.06
CA THR A 21 0.56 -3.48 2.14
C THR A 21 0.33 -2.59 0.93
N ILE A 22 1.29 -1.71 0.69
CA ILE A 22 1.30 -0.75 -0.40
C ILE A 22 2.48 -1.08 -1.32
N PHE A 23 2.23 -1.22 -2.61
CA PHE A 23 3.26 -1.44 -3.63
C PHE A 23 3.45 -0.16 -4.42
N LYS A 24 4.68 0.26 -4.62
CA LYS A 24 5.04 1.41 -5.46
C LYS A 24 5.55 0.91 -6.80
N THR A 25 4.98 1.43 -7.88
CA THR A 25 5.38 1.09 -9.25
C THR A 25 6.42 2.08 -9.76
N GLN A 26 7.18 1.67 -10.79
CA GLN A 26 8.18 2.54 -11.43
C GLN A 26 7.54 3.82 -12.01
N ASP A 27 6.29 3.73 -12.43
CA ASP A 27 5.54 4.84 -13.04
C ASP A 27 4.96 5.82 -11.99
N GLY A 28 5.26 5.61 -10.70
CA GLY A 28 4.85 6.48 -9.60
C GLY A 28 3.48 6.17 -9.00
N TRP A 29 2.80 5.13 -9.48
CA TRP A 29 1.51 4.70 -8.96
C TRP A 29 1.67 3.82 -7.72
N PHE A 30 0.69 3.89 -6.84
CA PHE A 30 0.59 2.99 -5.70
C PHE A 30 -0.50 1.94 -5.89
N TRP A 31 -0.27 0.77 -5.31
CA TRP A 31 -1.16 -0.39 -5.34
C TRP A 31 -1.46 -0.78 -3.90
N LEU A 32 -2.72 -1.05 -3.60
CA LEU A 32 -3.16 -1.51 -2.30
C LEU A 32 -3.54 -2.98 -2.37
N LYS A 33 -3.12 -3.74 -1.36
CA LYS A 33 -3.82 -4.98 -1.01
C LYS A 33 -4.74 -4.68 0.18
N PRO A 34 -6.07 -4.64 -0.01
CA PRO A 34 -6.98 -4.38 1.10
C PRO A 34 -6.86 -5.46 2.18
N LEU A 35 -7.21 -5.07 3.41
CA LEU A 35 -7.18 -5.94 4.60
C LEU A 35 -8.14 -7.14 4.49
N VAL A 36 -9.10 -7.06 3.58
CA VAL A 36 -10.09 -8.09 3.27
C VAL A 36 -10.13 -8.19 1.74
N ASP A 37 -9.94 -9.41 1.22
CA ASP A 37 -9.83 -9.82 -0.18
C ASP A 37 -8.48 -9.64 -0.92
N THR A 38 -8.12 -10.73 -1.59
CA THR A 38 -6.82 -11.05 -2.20
C THR A 38 -6.56 -10.36 -3.54
N GLU A 39 -7.43 -9.44 -3.97
CA GLU A 39 -7.31 -8.76 -5.26
C GLU A 39 -6.69 -7.37 -5.06
N GLY A 40 -5.51 -7.17 -5.66
CA GLY A 40 -4.90 -5.86 -5.79
C GLY A 40 -5.42 -5.18 -7.06
N PHE A 41 -5.71 -3.89 -6.98
CA PHE A 41 -6.15 -3.10 -8.13
C PHE A 41 -5.16 -1.97 -8.40
N SER A 42 -4.96 -1.66 -9.68
CA SER A 42 -4.18 -0.48 -10.08
C SER A 42 -4.95 0.78 -9.73
N THR A 43 -4.40 1.60 -8.86
CA THR A 43 -5.03 2.84 -8.42
C THR A 43 -4.32 4.05 -9.01
N PRO A 44 -5.05 5.14 -9.29
CA PRO A 44 -4.45 6.37 -9.76
C PRO A 44 -3.83 7.21 -8.62
N PHE A 45 -3.47 6.60 -7.49
CA PHE A 45 -2.92 7.35 -6.36
C PHE A 45 -1.45 7.69 -6.58
N GLY A 46 -1.10 8.97 -6.41
CA GLY A 46 0.26 9.50 -6.50
C GLY A 46 0.98 9.53 -5.14
N SER A 47 0.28 9.21 -4.05
CA SER A 47 0.85 9.22 -2.70
C SER A 47 0.13 8.29 -1.73
N VAL A 48 0.83 7.91 -0.66
CA VAL A 48 0.26 7.15 0.47
C VAL A 48 -0.84 7.94 1.21
N ASN A 49 -0.81 9.28 1.14
CA ASN A 49 -1.84 10.11 1.75
C ASN A 49 -3.17 10.04 0.98
N GLU A 50 -3.14 10.01 -0.35
CA GLU A 50 -4.35 9.82 -1.16
C GLU A 50 -4.98 8.45 -0.89
N ILE A 51 -4.14 7.42 -0.74
CA ILE A 51 -4.54 6.11 -0.27
C ILE A 51 -5.26 6.21 1.07
N ALA A 52 -4.64 6.88 2.05
CA ALA A 52 -5.18 7.03 3.40
C ALA A 52 -6.58 7.65 3.39
N VAL A 53 -6.73 8.75 2.67
CA VAL A 53 -8.01 9.46 2.53
C VAL A 53 -9.05 8.59 1.83
N SER A 54 -8.68 7.91 0.73
CA SER A 54 -9.62 7.10 -0.05
C SER A 54 -10.14 5.88 0.71
N GLN A 55 -9.31 5.30 1.58
CA GLN A 55 -9.61 4.11 2.36
C GLN A 55 -10.05 4.44 3.80
N ASN A 56 -10.18 5.73 4.13
CA ASN A 56 -10.50 6.21 5.49
C ASN A 56 -9.56 5.60 6.55
N LEU A 57 -8.26 5.62 6.27
CA LEU A 57 -7.20 5.13 7.16
C LEU A 57 -6.58 6.29 7.91
N SER A 58 -6.40 6.12 9.21
CA SER A 58 -5.84 7.11 10.12
C SER A 58 -4.53 6.60 10.72
N ASN A 59 -3.61 7.53 11.02
CA ASN A 59 -2.36 7.24 11.72
C ASN A 59 -1.51 6.13 11.05
N LEU A 60 -1.44 6.17 9.71
CA LEU A 60 -0.55 5.30 8.94
C LEU A 60 0.89 5.46 9.39
N LYS A 61 1.46 4.37 9.91
CA LYS A 61 2.84 4.31 10.38
C LYS A 61 3.59 3.25 9.59
N LEU A 62 4.65 3.68 8.91
CA LEU A 62 5.52 2.77 8.17
C LEU A 62 6.19 1.79 9.14
N LEU A 63 6.03 0.51 8.88
CA LEU A 63 6.68 -0.56 9.64
C LEU A 63 7.91 -1.07 8.91
N ILE A 64 7.75 -1.37 7.62
CA ILE A 64 8.78 -1.95 6.76
C ILE A 64 8.62 -1.37 5.36
N GLU A 65 9.73 -1.04 4.72
CA GLU A 65 9.81 -0.81 3.28
C GLU A 65 10.94 -1.65 2.71
N LYS A 66 10.70 -2.25 1.54
CA LYS A 66 11.70 -3.01 0.80
C LYS A 66 11.68 -2.59 -0.66
N ASP A 67 12.84 -2.21 -1.15
CA ASP A 67 13.07 -2.06 -2.59
C ASP A 67 13.04 -3.44 -3.25
N VAL A 68 12.31 -3.54 -4.36
CA VAL A 68 12.14 -4.77 -5.14
C VAL A 68 12.25 -4.46 -6.63
N SER A 69 12.28 -5.50 -7.46
CA SER A 69 12.18 -5.36 -8.91
C SER A 69 11.38 -6.53 -9.44
N ILE A 70 10.05 -6.36 -9.44
CA ILE A 70 9.10 -7.41 -9.84
C ILE A 70 8.33 -6.93 -11.06
N GLU A 71 8.27 -7.75 -12.10
CA GLU A 71 7.35 -7.54 -13.23
C GLU A 71 6.04 -8.29 -12.99
N VAL A 72 4.92 -7.57 -13.11
CA VAL A 72 3.55 -8.05 -12.90
C VAL A 72 2.68 -7.76 -14.12
#